data_AF-A0A2D7DZA1-F1
#
_entry.id   AF-A0A2D7DZA1-F1
#
_cell.length_a   1.000
_cell.length_b   1.000
_cell.length_c   1.000
_cell.angle_alpha   90.00
_cell.angle_beta   90.00
_cell.angle_gamma   90.00
#
_symmetry.space_group_name_H-M   'P 1'
#
loop_
_entity.id
_entity.type
_entity.pdbx_description
1 polymer ?
#
loop_
_entity_poly.entity_id
_entity_poly.type
_entity_poly.pdbx_seq_one_letter_code
_entity_poly.pdbx_strand_id
1 'polypeptide(L)'
;MIVKLKGFVEDWFEDFVDLDVKGVVYRVFVPKKNINKVSERGSLVTFFIFEILKESERLFFGFLNKNDRELFSDLLKVQGVGGKMALNIMSSLDSQVIKQSIISKNQDVFSSVTGVGAKLAVRIVNELSEKIKKKRRQFKGYFQFFQNNF
;
A
#
# COMPACT_ATOMS: atom_id res chain seq x y z
N MET A 1 -7.40 -11.72 11.38
CA MET A 1 -6.52 -11.03 10.42
C MET A 1 -6.42 -11.82 9.12
N ILE A 2 -6.80 -11.24 7.99
CA ILE A 2 -6.65 -11.81 6.63
C ILE A 2 -5.44 -11.16 5.97
N VAL A 3 -4.47 -11.97 5.54
CA VAL A 3 -3.20 -11.49 4.98
C VAL A 3 -3.02 -11.78 3.49
N LYS A 4 -3.82 -12.70 2.95
CA LYS A 4 -3.79 -13.12 1.56
C LYS A 4 -5.13 -13.73 1.18
N LEU A 5 -5.64 -13.39 0.01
CA LEU A 5 -6.77 -14.06 -0.62
C LEU A 5 -6.32 -14.60 -1.97
N LYS A 6 -6.77 -15.81 -2.29
CA LYS A 6 -6.55 -16.46 -3.59
C LYS A 6 -7.89 -17.01 -4.04
N GLY A 7 -8.32 -16.61 -5.23
CA GLY A 7 -9.67 -16.85 -5.70
C GLY A 7 -9.84 -16.46 -7.16
N PHE A 8 -11.07 -16.57 -7.64
CA PHE A 8 -11.44 -16.22 -9.01
C PHE A 8 -12.08 -14.84 -9.05
N VAL A 9 -11.79 -14.08 -10.11
CA VAL A 9 -12.40 -12.76 -10.32
C VAL A 9 -13.87 -12.94 -10.70
N GLU A 10 -14.77 -12.45 -9.86
CA GLU A 10 -16.22 -12.49 -10.08
C GLU A 10 -16.68 -11.23 -10.84
N ASP A 11 -16.25 -10.07 -10.37
CA ASP A 11 -16.55 -8.76 -10.97
C ASP A 11 -15.44 -7.74 -10.68
N TRP A 12 -15.38 -6.65 -11.44
CA TRP A 12 -14.42 -5.56 -11.22
C TRP A 12 -15.03 -4.19 -11.51
N PHE A 13 -14.59 -3.22 -10.74
CA PHE A 13 -15.00 -1.83 -10.81
C PHE A 13 -13.77 -0.94 -10.86
N GLU A 14 -13.96 0.38 -10.78
CA GLU A 14 -12.87 1.34 -10.93
C GLU A 14 -11.79 1.20 -9.83
N ASP A 15 -12.19 0.86 -8.60
CA ASP A 15 -11.33 0.86 -7.41
C ASP A 15 -11.38 -0.42 -6.58
N PHE A 16 -12.16 -1.42 -7.00
CA PHE A 16 -12.22 -2.72 -6.33
C PHE A 16 -12.50 -3.89 -7.28
N VAL A 17 -12.19 -5.07 -6.79
CA VAL A 17 -12.48 -6.36 -7.41
C VAL A 17 -13.29 -7.19 -6.42
N ASP A 18 -14.37 -7.80 -6.89
CA ASP A 18 -15.11 -8.80 -6.14
C ASP A 18 -14.49 -10.17 -6.48
N LEU A 19 -13.92 -10.82 -5.46
CA LEU A 19 -13.12 -12.05 -5.59
C LEU A 19 -13.84 -13.23 -4.92
N ASP A 20 -14.23 -14.23 -5.71
CA ASP A 20 -14.75 -15.49 -5.20
C ASP A 20 -13.62 -16.31 -4.58
N VAL A 21 -13.74 -16.61 -3.29
CA VAL A 21 -12.90 -17.56 -2.57
C VAL A 21 -13.76 -18.74 -2.11
N LYS A 22 -13.95 -19.71 -2.99
CA LYS A 22 -14.71 -20.95 -2.75
C LYS A 22 -16.18 -20.68 -2.36
N GLY A 23 -16.85 -19.81 -3.10
CA GLY A 23 -18.26 -19.45 -2.91
C GLY A 23 -18.49 -18.29 -1.93
N VAL A 24 -17.42 -17.71 -1.36
CA VAL A 24 -17.51 -16.46 -0.56
C VAL A 24 -16.86 -15.34 -1.36
N VAL A 25 -17.67 -14.35 -1.75
CA VAL A 25 -17.18 -13.21 -2.52
C VAL A 25 -16.70 -12.09 -1.60
N TYR A 26 -15.41 -11.78 -1.70
CA TYR A 26 -14.77 -10.70 -0.95
C TYR A 26 -14.58 -9.48 -1.85
N ARG A 27 -15.04 -8.32 -1.38
CA ARG A 27 -14.66 -7.04 -1.99
C ARG A 27 -13.24 -6.66 -1.60
N VAL A 28 -12.38 -6.50 -2.59
CA VAL A 28 -10.97 -6.13 -2.41
C VAL A 28 -10.70 -4.82 -3.13
N PHE A 29 -10.46 -3.75 -2.38
CA PHE A 29 -10.06 -2.45 -2.92
C PHE A 29 -8.61 -2.49 -3.41
N VAL A 30 -8.35 -2.02 -4.62
CA VAL A 30 -7.02 -2.10 -5.25
C VAL A 30 -6.66 -0.75 -5.89
N PRO A 31 -5.35 -0.45 -6.10
CA PRO A 31 -4.96 0.70 -6.90
C PRO A 31 -5.54 0.60 -8.31
N LYS A 32 -6.12 1.69 -8.85
CA LYS A 32 -6.81 1.70 -10.16
C LYS A 32 -5.94 1.10 -11.28
N LYS A 33 -4.65 1.43 -11.28
CA LYS A 33 -3.67 0.91 -12.25
C LYS A 33 -3.49 -0.62 -12.24
N ASN A 34 -3.91 -1.28 -11.17
CA ASN A 34 -3.86 -2.74 -11.06
C ASN A 34 -5.14 -3.42 -11.55
N ILE A 35 -6.26 -2.70 -11.72
CA ILE A 35 -7.53 -3.27 -12.22
C ILE A 35 -7.32 -3.93 -13.58
N ASN A 36 -6.69 -3.23 -14.52
CA ASN A 36 -6.42 -3.76 -15.86
C ASN A 36 -5.59 -5.07 -15.87
N LYS A 37 -4.87 -5.38 -14.79
CA LYS A 37 -4.07 -6.61 -14.66
C LYS A 37 -4.88 -7.80 -14.13
N VAL A 38 -6.10 -7.56 -13.67
CA VAL A 38 -6.98 -8.55 -13.01
C VAL A 38 -8.41 -8.52 -13.56
N SER A 39 -8.70 -7.68 -14.56
CA SER A 39 -10.02 -7.54 -15.21
C SER A 39 -10.31 -8.66 -16.22
N GLU A 40 -10.26 -9.91 -15.77
CA GLU A 40 -10.66 -11.07 -16.55
C GLU A 40 -11.53 -11.97 -15.67
N ARG A 41 -12.83 -12.03 -15.98
CA ARG A 41 -13.79 -12.86 -15.23
C ARG A 41 -13.33 -14.32 -15.22
N GLY A 42 -13.39 -14.96 -14.07
CA GLY A 42 -12.98 -16.35 -13.90
C GLY A 42 -11.46 -16.57 -13.87
N SER A 43 -10.64 -15.52 -13.99
CA SER A 43 -9.19 -15.65 -13.84
C SER A 43 -8.79 -15.87 -12.38
N LEU A 44 -7.78 -16.70 -12.16
CA LEU A 44 -7.24 -16.97 -10.82
C LEU A 44 -6.27 -15.86 -10.41
N VAL A 45 -6.59 -15.15 -9.33
CA VAL A 45 -5.79 -14.03 -8.81
C VAL A 45 -5.41 -14.28 -7.35
N THR A 46 -4.23 -13.79 -6.95
CA THR A 46 -3.79 -13.74 -5.56
C THR A 46 -3.52 -12.31 -5.14
N PHE A 47 -4.21 -11.84 -4.10
CA PHE A 47 -3.95 -10.56 -3.48
C PHE A 47 -3.28 -10.73 -2.12
N PHE A 48 -2.22 -9.97 -1.88
CA PHE A 48 -1.72 -9.70 -0.53
C PHE A 48 -2.63 -8.66 0.11
N ILE A 49 -3.17 -8.98 1.28
CA ILE A 49 -4.22 -8.19 1.92
C ILE A 49 -3.65 -7.35 3.06
N PHE A 50 -4.06 -6.08 3.08
CA PHE A 50 -4.08 -5.26 4.28
C PHE A 50 -5.54 -5.11 4.73
N GLU A 51 -5.85 -5.63 5.92
CA GLU A 51 -7.17 -5.57 6.51
C GLU A 51 -7.29 -4.36 7.42
N ILE A 52 -8.36 -3.57 7.26
CA ILE A 52 -8.76 -2.55 8.22
C ILE A 52 -10.09 -3.01 8.82
N LEU A 53 -10.08 -3.24 10.14
CA LEU A 53 -11.27 -3.52 10.92
C LEU A 53 -11.64 -2.26 11.71
N LYS A 54 -12.82 -1.73 11.45
CA LYS A 54 -13.45 -0.67 12.25
C LYS A 54 -14.72 -1.23 12.89
N GLU A 55 -15.37 -0.44 13.74
CA GLU A 55 -16.56 -0.86 14.48
C GLU A 55 -17.71 -1.32 13.57
N SER A 56 -17.89 -0.67 12.42
CA SER A 56 -19.01 -0.92 11.49
C SER A 56 -18.59 -1.51 10.15
N GLU A 57 -17.29 -1.61 9.87
CA GLU A 57 -16.81 -2.03 8.56
C GLU A 57 -15.52 -2.85 8.63
N ARG A 58 -15.42 -3.80 7.71
CA ARG A 58 -14.25 -4.63 7.48
C ARG A 58 -13.82 -4.45 6.04
N LEU A 59 -12.70 -3.78 5.84
CA LEU A 59 -12.19 -3.40 4.52
C LEU A 59 -10.95 -4.23 4.18
N PHE A 60 -10.89 -4.72 2.95
CA PHE A 60 -9.74 -5.42 2.42
C PHE A 60 -9.09 -4.60 1.31
N PHE A 61 -7.81 -4.26 1.49
CA PHE A 61 -6.99 -3.61 0.48
C PHE A 61 -6.03 -4.63 -0.12
N GLY A 62 -6.09 -4.85 -1.44
CA GLY A 62 -5.36 -5.89 -2.15
C GLY A 62 -4.21 -5.37 -3.01
N PHE A 63 -3.11 -6.13 -3.01
CA PHE A 63 -1.92 -5.83 -3.78
C PHE A 63 -1.39 -7.09 -4.46
N LEU A 64 -0.90 -6.96 -5.70
CA LEU A 64 -0.35 -8.08 -6.46
C LEU A 64 1.00 -8.57 -5.93
N ASN A 65 1.68 -7.76 -5.12
CA ASN A 65 2.94 -8.11 -4.48
C ASN A 65 3.01 -7.58 -3.04
N LYS A 66 3.87 -8.20 -2.23
CA LYS A 66 4.05 -7.84 -0.81
C LYS A 66 4.61 -6.42 -0.62
N ASN A 67 5.49 -5.99 -1.54
CA ASN A 67 6.17 -4.70 -1.44
C ASN A 67 5.17 -3.53 -1.52
N ASP A 68 4.15 -3.66 -2.35
CA ASP A 68 3.08 -2.67 -2.49
C ASP A 68 2.18 -2.67 -1.25
N ARG A 69 1.85 -3.85 -0.70
CA ARG A 69 1.12 -3.96 0.58
C ARG A 69 1.87 -3.31 1.74
N GLU A 70 3.19 -3.47 1.78
CA GLU A 70 4.05 -2.80 2.76
C GLU A 70 4.09 -1.29 2.54
N LEU A 71 4.22 -0.83 1.29
CA LEU A 71 4.17 0.61 0.99
C LEU A 71 2.84 1.23 1.41
N PHE A 72 1.72 0.56 1.15
CA PHE A 72 0.40 0.98 1.62
C PHE A 72 0.34 1.06 3.15
N SER A 73 0.81 0.03 3.85
CA SER A 73 0.89 0.04 5.32
C SER A 73 1.77 1.17 5.84
N ASP A 74 2.80 1.53 5.08
CA ASP A 74 3.70 2.63 5.43
C ASP A 74 2.99 3.98 5.25
N LEU A 75 2.28 4.19 4.14
CA LEU A 75 1.46 5.38 3.87
C LEU A 75 0.39 5.61 4.94
N LEU A 76 -0.28 4.55 5.41
CA LEU A 76 -1.30 4.65 6.47
C LEU A 76 -0.78 5.15 7.82
N LYS A 77 0.54 5.12 8.04
CA LYS A 77 1.14 5.66 9.27
C LYS A 77 1.24 7.18 9.25
N VAL A 78 1.07 7.81 8.08
CA VAL A 78 1.13 9.26 7.94
C VAL A 78 -0.16 9.88 8.43
N GLN A 79 -0.07 10.82 9.36
CA GLN A 79 -1.27 11.48 9.89
C GLN A 79 -2.03 12.20 8.77
N GLY A 80 -3.31 11.84 8.58
CA GLY A 80 -4.15 12.39 7.50
C GLY A 80 -4.19 11.55 6.22
N VAL A 81 -3.49 10.41 6.18
CA VAL A 81 -3.55 9.46 5.07
C VAL A 81 -4.37 8.23 5.47
N GLY A 82 -5.63 8.20 5.04
CA GLY A 82 -6.49 7.01 5.16
C GLY A 82 -6.38 6.06 3.96
N GLY A 83 -7.06 4.91 4.02
CA GLY A 83 -7.00 3.87 2.96
C GLY A 83 -7.30 4.36 1.55
N LYS A 84 -8.35 5.18 1.38
CA LYS A 84 -8.71 5.77 0.07
C LYS A 84 -7.61 6.70 -0.46
N MET A 85 -7.02 7.53 0.40
CA MET A 85 -5.93 8.43 0.03
C MET A 85 -4.66 7.64 -0.33
N ALA A 86 -4.31 6.61 0.43
CA ALA A 86 -3.18 5.74 0.13
C ALA A 86 -3.35 5.00 -1.20
N LEU A 87 -4.54 4.47 -1.50
CA LEU A 87 -4.83 3.88 -2.82
C LEU A 87 -4.73 4.90 -3.94
N ASN A 88 -5.22 6.12 -3.74
CA ASN A 88 -5.13 7.19 -4.73
C ASN A 88 -3.66 7.51 -5.06
N ILE A 89 -2.82 7.73 -4.04
CA ILE A 89 -1.37 7.94 -4.22
C ILE A 89 -0.74 6.78 -4.99
N MET A 90 -1.04 5.54 -4.63
CA MET A 90 -0.49 4.35 -5.31
C MET A 90 -1.10 4.10 -6.70
N SER A 91 -2.24 4.72 -7.02
CA SER A 91 -2.85 4.68 -8.35
C SER A 91 -2.20 5.71 -9.27
N SER A 92 -1.84 6.88 -8.75
CA SER A 92 -1.20 7.97 -9.50
C SER A 92 0.31 7.81 -9.65
N LEU A 93 0.97 7.19 -8.68
CA LEU A 93 2.43 7.08 -8.63
C LEU A 93 2.87 5.62 -8.53
N ASP A 94 3.96 5.30 -9.20
CA ASP A 94 4.61 3.99 -9.05
C ASP A 94 5.35 3.87 -7.72
N SER A 95 5.39 2.64 -7.19
CA SER A 95 6.01 2.35 -5.90
C SER A 95 7.49 2.76 -5.87
N GLN A 96 8.18 2.72 -7.02
CA GLN A 96 9.55 3.23 -7.15
C GLN A 96 9.60 4.75 -7.06
N VAL A 97 8.71 5.46 -7.76
CA VAL A 97 8.59 6.92 -7.73
C VAL A 97 8.30 7.39 -6.30
N ILE A 98 7.30 6.78 -5.63
CA ILE A 98 6.97 7.09 -4.23
C ILE A 98 8.20 6.95 -3.33
N LYS A 99 8.91 5.82 -3.43
CA LYS A 99 10.12 5.56 -2.61
C LYS A 99 11.23 6.56 -2.89
N GLN A 100 11.51 6.86 -4.16
CA GLN A 100 12.53 7.81 -4.55
C GLN A 100 12.20 9.23 -4.06
N SER A 101 10.95 9.67 -4.21
CA SER A 101 10.50 10.99 -3.74
C SER A 101 10.62 11.14 -2.23
N ILE A 102 10.39 10.07 -1.45
CA ILE A 102 10.63 10.09 0.00
C ILE A 102 12.13 10.23 0.31
N ILE A 103 12.99 9.49 -0.41
CA ILE A 103 14.45 9.52 -0.20
C ILE A 103 15.05 10.88 -0.59
N SER A 104 14.63 11.44 -1.72
CA SER A 104 15.11 12.73 -2.24
C SER A 104 14.41 13.94 -1.60
N LYS A 105 13.47 13.69 -0.68
CA LYS A 105 12.60 14.70 -0.07
C LYS A 105 11.82 15.55 -1.09
N ASN A 106 11.50 14.99 -2.24
CA ASN A 106 10.74 15.68 -3.29
C ASN A 106 9.24 15.57 -3.02
N GLN A 107 8.69 16.58 -2.35
CA GLN A 107 7.27 16.66 -2.02
C GLN A 107 6.37 17.02 -3.22
N ASP A 108 6.92 17.65 -4.26
CA ASP A 108 6.12 18.14 -5.40
C ASP A 108 5.48 16.99 -6.18
N VAL A 109 6.16 15.84 -6.21
CA VAL A 109 5.63 14.58 -6.77
C VAL A 109 4.37 14.11 -6.02
N PHE A 110 4.28 14.35 -4.71
CA PHE A 110 3.06 14.02 -3.96
C PHE A 110 1.99 15.08 -4.17
N SER A 111 2.37 16.35 -4.27
CA SER A 111 1.43 17.47 -4.54
C SER A 111 0.76 17.38 -5.92
N SER A 112 1.33 16.63 -6.87
CA SER A 112 0.70 16.41 -8.18
C SER A 112 -0.45 15.38 -8.14
N VAL A 113 -0.62 14.64 -7.03
CA VAL A 113 -1.71 13.69 -6.86
C VAL A 113 -2.98 14.44 -6.45
N THR A 114 -4.06 14.26 -7.21
CA THR A 114 -5.36 14.90 -6.92
C THR A 114 -5.80 14.60 -5.49
N GLY A 115 -6.12 15.65 -4.72
CA GLY A 115 -6.53 15.53 -3.31
C GLY A 115 -5.37 15.52 -2.30
N VAL A 116 -4.11 15.50 -2.74
CA VAL A 116 -2.94 15.69 -1.88
C VAL A 116 -2.51 17.16 -1.92
N GLY A 117 -2.89 17.92 -0.91
CA GLY A 117 -2.44 19.32 -0.77
C GLY A 117 -0.99 19.43 -0.30
N ALA A 118 -0.37 20.59 -0.51
CA ALA A 118 1.04 20.85 -0.17
C ALA A 118 1.41 20.48 1.29
N LYS A 119 0.55 20.80 2.26
CA LYS A 119 0.76 20.44 3.68
C LYS A 119 0.84 18.92 3.89
N LEU A 120 -0.01 18.15 3.21
CA LEU A 120 -0.02 16.70 3.31
C LEU A 120 1.19 16.10 2.59
N ALA A 121 1.56 16.64 1.43
CA ALA A 121 2.76 16.21 0.68
C ALA A 121 4.05 16.34 1.52
N VAL A 122 4.26 17.51 2.14
CA VAL A 122 5.38 17.76 3.06
C VAL A 122 5.39 16.72 4.19
N ARG A 123 4.22 16.46 4.78
CA ARG A 123 4.07 15.51 5.89
C ARG A 123 4.40 14.08 5.48
N ILE A 124 3.88 13.61 4.35
CA ILE A 124 4.16 12.28 3.79
C ILE A 124 5.67 12.07 3.68
N VAL A 125 6.36 13.01 3.04
CA VAL A 125 7.81 12.92 2.83
C VAL A 125 8.55 12.89 4.17
N ASN A 126 8.24 13.81 5.08
CA ASN A 126 8.95 13.93 6.35
C ASN A 126 8.76 12.69 7.23
N GLU A 127 7.53 12.26 7.49
CA GLU A 127 7.24 11.14 8.39
C GLU A 127 7.80 9.82 7.85
N LEU A 128 7.68 9.58 6.54
CA LEU A 128 8.20 8.35 5.92
C LEU A 128 9.73 8.37 5.82
N SER A 129 10.36 9.52 5.58
CA SER A 129 11.82 9.63 5.57
C SER A 129 12.43 9.34 6.95
N GLU A 130 11.81 9.84 8.02
CA GLU A 130 12.25 9.56 9.40
C GLU A 130 12.11 8.07 9.75
N LYS A 131 11.03 7.43 9.29
CA LYS A 131 10.86 5.99 9.45
C LYS A 131 11.93 5.18 8.72
N ILE A 132 12.29 5.55 7.48
CA ILE A 132 13.36 4.89 6.73
C ILE A 132 14.70 5.04 7.46
N LYS A 133 15.00 6.24 7.98
CA LYS A 133 16.20 6.46 8.81
C LYS A 133 16.21 5.57 10.05
N LYS A 134 15.07 5.44 10.75
CA LYS A 134 14.95 4.57 11.93
C LYS A 134 15.20 3.09 11.60
N LYS A 135 14.58 2.56 10.52
CA LYS A 135 14.84 1.19 10.03
C LYS A 135 16.33 0.97 9.73
N ARG A 136 16.99 1.93 9.05
CA ARG A 136 18.42 1.84 8.72
C ARG A 136 19.32 1.85 9.96
N ARG A 137 18.99 2.68 10.96
CA ARG A 137 19.73 2.71 12.24
C ARG A 137 19.62 1.40 13.00
N GLN A 138 18.42 0.82 13.08
CA GLN A 138 18.21 -0.50 13.71
C GLN A 138 19.02 -1.59 13.00
N PHE A 139 19.00 -1.61 11.66
CA PHE A 139 19.73 -2.62 10.89
C PHE A 139 21.26 -2.52 11.10
N LYS A 140 21.81 -1.30 11.14
CA LYS A 140 23.22 -1.08 11.47
C LYS A 140 23.58 -1.57 12.88
N GLY A 141 22.72 -1.29 13.87
CA GLY A 141 22.92 -1.74 15.25
C GLY A 141 22.95 -3.27 15.36
N TYR A 142 22.05 -3.97 14.66
CA TYR A 142 22.09 -5.43 14.59
C TYR A 142 23.38 -5.94 13.95
N PHE A 143 23.78 -5.40 12.80
CA PHE A 143 24.99 -5.85 12.11
C PHE A 143 26.26 -5.64 12.95
N GLN A 144 26.36 -4.51 13.66
CA GLN A 144 27.48 -4.21 14.53
C GLN A 144 27.49 -5.06 15.81
N PHE A 145 26.32 -5.43 16.34
CA PHE A 145 26.21 -6.41 17.42
C PHE A 145 26.73 -7.78 16.98
N PHE A 146 26.35 -8.26 15.78
CA PHE A 146 26.83 -9.54 15.27
C PHE A 146 28.33 -9.56 14.97
N GLN A 147 28.92 -8.46 14.51
CA GLN A 147 30.37 -8.38 14.27
C GLN A 147 31.23 -8.30 15.53
N ASN A 148 30.66 -7.91 16.68
CA ASN A 148 31.39 -7.75 17.94
C ASN A 148 31.23 -8.95 18.90
N ASN A 149 30.32 -9.89 18.60
CA ASN A 149 29.99 -11.03 19.48
C ASN A 149 30.27 -12.39 18.82
N PHE A 150 30.95 -12.40 17.67
CA PHE A 150 31.51 -13.55 16.96
C PHE A 150 32.85 -13.14 16.36
#